data_AF-A0A535K076-F1
#
_entry.id   AF-A0A535K076-F1
#
_cell.length_a   1.000
_cell.length_b   1.000
_cell.length_c   1.000
_cell.angle_alpha   90.00
_cell.angle_beta   90.00
_cell.angle_gamma   90.00
#
_symmetry.space_group_name_H-M   'P 1'
#
loop_
_entity.id
_entity.type
_entity.pdbx_description
1 polymer ?
#
loop_
_entity_poly.entity_id
_entity_poly.type
_entity_poly.pdbx_seq_one_letter_code
_entity_poly.pdbx_strand_id
1 'polypeptide(L)'
;MRFVARVLVRPKAEVRDPQGEAVLAALRSLGHDVAAVRTGKEIVVTFDALDENAARETANRMGDQLLANPVIESYSVDIDREAATAL
;
A
#
# COMPACT_ATOMS: atom_id res chain seq x y z
N MET A 1 21.51 -6.71 2.88
CA MET A 1 21.22 -5.31 3.25
C MET A 1 19.77 -5.25 3.69
N ARG A 2 19.44 -4.45 4.70
CA ARG A 2 18.06 -4.36 5.17
C ARG A 2 17.28 -3.30 4.40
N PHE A 3 16.06 -3.63 4.03
CA PHE A 3 15.14 -2.78 3.30
C PHE A 3 13.77 -2.77 3.97
N VAL A 4 13.03 -1.70 3.74
CA VAL A 4 11.64 -1.54 4.15
C VAL A 4 10.82 -1.37 2.87
N ALA A 5 9.88 -2.29 2.63
CA ALA A 5 8.88 -2.15 1.59
C ALA A 5 7.59 -1.57 2.17
N ARG A 6 7.11 -0.46 1.59
CA ARG A 6 5.75 0.05 1.82
C ARG A 6 4.87 -0.42 0.69
N VAL A 7 3.98 -1.35 0.99
CA VAL A 7 3.02 -1.91 0.04
C VAL A 7 1.66 -1.27 0.26
N LEU A 8 1.24 -0.41 -0.67
CA LEU A 8 -0.07 0.22 -0.63
C LEU A 8 -1.05 -0.61 -1.43
N VAL A 9 -2.01 -1.24 -0.75
CA VAL A 9 -3.06 -2.10 -1.34
C VAL A 9 -4.38 -1.35 -1.34
N ARG A 10 -5.06 -1.29 -2.48
CA ARG A 10 -6.36 -0.62 -2.65
C ARG A 10 -7.30 -1.50 -3.45
N PRO A 11 -8.62 -1.40 -3.27
CA PRO A 11 -9.54 -2.01 -4.22
C PRO A 11 -9.26 -1.47 -5.64
N LYS A 12 -9.52 -2.27 -6.67
CA LYS A 12 -9.45 -1.79 -8.06
C LYS A 12 -10.51 -0.73 -8.33
N ALA A 13 -10.33 0.07 -9.38
CA ALA A 13 -11.20 1.21 -9.67
C ALA A 13 -12.67 0.80 -9.92
N GLU A 14 -12.86 -0.35 -10.55
CA GLU A 14 -14.14 -1.00 -10.82
C GLU A 14 -14.77 -1.67 -9.58
N VAL A 15 -14.02 -1.80 -8.49
CA VAL A 15 -14.49 -2.42 -7.25
C VAL A 15 -15.01 -1.34 -6.30
N ARG A 16 -16.26 -1.54 -5.87
CA ARG A 16 -16.94 -0.70 -4.89
C ARG A 16 -16.17 -0.69 -3.57
N ASP A 17 -15.98 0.49 -3.01
CA ASP A 17 -15.32 0.72 -1.71
C ASP A 17 -16.31 1.36 -0.72
N PRO A 18 -17.10 0.56 0.02
CA PRO A 18 -18.07 1.08 1.00
C PRO A 18 -17.43 1.93 2.11
N GLN A 19 -16.17 1.65 2.47
CA GLN A 19 -15.48 2.41 3.51
C GLN A 19 -15.10 3.80 3.00
N GLY A 20 -14.60 3.88 1.75
CA GLY A 20 -14.36 5.16 1.07
C GLY A 20 -15.63 5.99 0.91
N GLU A 21 -16.75 5.36 0.52
CA GLU A 21 -18.07 6.02 0.45
C GLU A 21 -18.49 6.62 1.81
N ALA A 22 -18.32 5.87 2.90
CA ALA A 22 -18.65 6.34 4.25
C ALA A 22 -17.77 7.51 4.70
N VAL A 23 -16.46 7.46 4.43
CA VAL A 23 -15.54 8.56 4.75
C VAL A 23 -15.84 9.80 3.91
N LEU A 24 -16.15 9.64 2.62
CA LEU A 24 -16.58 10.74 1.75
C LEU A 24 -17.83 11.45 2.31
N ALA A 25 -18.83 10.68 2.71
CA ALA A 25 -20.05 11.22 3.30
C ALA A 25 -19.77 11.99 4.61
N ALA A 26 -18.90 11.45 5.46
CA ALA A 26 -18.48 12.11 6.69
C ALA A 26 -17.71 13.42 6.44
N LEU A 27 -16.78 13.45 5.47
CA LEU A 27 -16.06 14.67 5.13
C LEU A 27 -16.99 15.76 4.60
N ARG A 28 -17.96 15.39 3.76
CA ARG A 28 -18.98 16.32 3.25
C ARG A 28 -19.90 16.86 4.34
N SER A 29 -20.30 16.03 5.30
CA SER A 29 -21.12 16.50 6.42
C SER A 29 -20.38 17.47 7.35
N LEU A 30 -19.05 17.38 7.40
CA LEU A 30 -18.17 18.32 8.09
C LEU A 30 -17.92 19.62 7.30
N GLY A 31 -18.52 19.78 6.11
CA GLY A 31 -18.42 21.00 5.29
C GLY A 31 -17.24 21.02 4.33
N HIS A 32 -16.54 19.90 4.11
CA HIS A 32 -15.47 19.82 3.12
C HIS A 32 -16.02 19.50 1.73
N ASP A 33 -15.61 20.27 0.72
CA ASP A 33 -15.92 20.00 -0.69
C ASP A 33 -14.94 18.94 -1.26
N VAL A 34 -15.25 17.67 -0.99
CA VAL A 34 -14.44 16.52 -1.43
C VAL A 34 -15.13 15.82 -2.60
N ALA A 35 -14.39 15.62 -3.69
CA ALA A 35 -14.88 14.96 -4.89
C ALA A 35 -14.97 13.44 -4.74
N ALA A 36 -13.94 12.79 -4.19
CA ALA A 36 -13.85 11.34 -4.03
C ALA A 36 -12.95 10.96 -2.87
N VAL A 37 -13.24 9.80 -2.26
CA VAL A 37 -12.37 9.15 -1.28
C VAL A 37 -12.21 7.68 -1.66
N ARG A 38 -10.98 7.17 -1.52
CA ARG A 38 -10.64 5.77 -1.66
C ARG A 38 -9.85 5.34 -0.44
N THR A 39 -10.18 4.17 0.08
CA THR A 39 -9.49 3.57 1.21
C THR A 39 -8.65 2.38 0.76
N GLY A 40 -7.73 1.99 1.61
CA GLY A 40 -6.79 0.92 1.35
C GLY A 40 -5.95 0.62 2.57
N LYS A 41 -5.01 -0.30 2.43
CA LYS A 41 -4.10 -0.75 3.47
C LYS A 41 -2.69 -0.30 3.12
N GLU A 42 -1.94 0.17 4.10
CA GLU A 42 -0.48 0.24 4.03
C GLU A 42 0.07 -0.97 4.79
N ILE A 43 0.89 -1.76 4.11
CA ILE A 43 1.59 -2.90 4.71
C ILE A 43 3.08 -2.61 4.63
N VAL A 44 3.72 -2.48 5.78
CA VAL A 44 5.15 -2.18 5.89
C VAL A 44 5.89 -3.46 6.22
N VAL A 45 6.82 -3.86 5.37
CA VAL A 45 7.60 -5.10 5.51
C VAL A 45 9.08 -4.77 5.56
N THR A 46 9.74 -5.14 6.66
CA THR A 46 11.19 -5.05 6.79
C THR A 46 11.82 -6.40 6.52
N PHE A 47 12.80 -6.47 5.62
CA PHE A 47 13.45 -7.72 5.21
C PHE A 47 14.86 -7.47 4.66
N ASP A 48 15.65 -8.53 4.57
CA ASP A 48 16.99 -8.47 3.98
C ASP A 48 16.95 -8.84 2.49
N ALA A 49 17.69 -8.09 1.67
CA ALA A 49 17.91 -8.36 0.25
C ALA A 49 19.35 -7.99 -0.17
N LEU A 50 19.77 -8.45 -1.36
CA LEU A 50 21.11 -8.20 -1.88
C LEU A 50 21.31 -6.74 -2.29
N ASP A 51 20.32 -6.16 -2.96
CA ASP A 51 20.27 -4.80 -3.45
C ASP A 51 18.81 -4.33 -3.59
N GLU A 52 18.60 -3.10 -4.06
CA GLU A 52 17.26 -2.52 -4.21
C GLU A 52 16.40 -3.27 -5.25
N ASN A 53 17.01 -3.80 -6.32
CA ASN A 53 16.28 -4.55 -7.34
C ASN A 53 15.76 -5.87 -6.78
N ALA A 54 16.60 -6.62 -6.06
CA ALA A 54 16.22 -7.83 -5.37
C ALA A 54 15.16 -7.55 -4.29
N ALA A 55 15.27 -6.43 -3.58
CA ALA A 55 14.25 -6.00 -2.62
C ALA A 55 12.89 -5.77 -3.29
N ARG A 56 12.89 -5.03 -4.40
CA ARG A 56 11.68 -4.73 -5.17
C ARG A 56 11.03 -5.99 -5.74
N GLU A 57 11.82 -6.91 -6.29
CA GLU A 57 11.31 -8.18 -6.80
C GLU A 57 10.68 -9.03 -5.68
N THR A 58 11.34 -9.10 -4.53
CA THR A 58 10.81 -9.83 -3.36
C THR A 58 9.52 -9.22 -2.87
N ALA A 59 9.44 -7.89 -2.76
CA ALA A 59 8.24 -7.17 -2.34
C ALA A 59 7.07 -7.34 -3.31
N ASN A 60 7.31 -7.29 -4.63
CA ASN A 60 6.29 -7.60 -5.63
C ASN A 60 5.79 -9.04 -5.50
N ARG A 61 6.70 -10.00 -5.29
CA ARG A 61 6.33 -11.40 -5.07
C ARG A 61 5.43 -11.57 -3.84
N MET A 62 5.75 -10.90 -2.74
CA MET A 62 4.88 -10.86 -1.55
C MET A 62 3.51 -10.24 -1.87
N GLY A 63 3.51 -9.14 -2.63
CA GLY A 63 2.33 -8.47 -3.19
C GLY A 63 1.39 -9.44 -3.91
N ASP A 64 1.92 -10.16 -4.89
CA ASP A 64 1.17 -11.08 -5.75
C ASP A 64 0.70 -12.34 -5.02
N GLN A 65 1.49 -12.85 -4.06
CA GLN A 65 1.20 -14.11 -3.40
C GLN A 65 0.23 -13.98 -2.22
N LEU A 66 0.22 -12.84 -1.54
CA LEU A 66 -0.49 -12.72 -0.26
C LEU A 66 -1.06 -11.33 0.02
N LEU A 67 -0.28 -10.27 -0.20
CA LEU A 67 -0.62 -8.96 0.37
C LEU A 67 -1.81 -8.29 -0.32
N ALA A 68 -2.05 -8.60 -1.59
CA ALA A 68 -3.19 -8.12 -2.34
C ALA A 68 -4.01 -9.29 -2.91
N ASN A 69 -5.34 -9.18 -2.85
CA ASN A 69 -6.20 -10.07 -3.61
C ASN A 69 -6.20 -9.68 -5.10
N PRO A 70 -5.67 -10.51 -6.02
CA PRO A 70 -5.50 -10.13 -7.42
C PRO A 70 -6.82 -9.92 -8.17
N VAL A 71 -7.94 -10.44 -7.66
CA VAL A 71 -9.25 -10.28 -8.29
C VAL A 71 -9.78 -8.86 -8.06
N ILE A 72 -9.73 -8.39 -6.82
CA ILE A 72 -10.45 -7.19 -6.38
C ILE A 72 -9.56 -6.04 -5.89
N GLU A 73 -8.28 -6.29 -5.63
CA GLU A 73 -7.32 -5.29 -5.16
C GLU A 73 -6.18 -5.11 -6.18
N SER A 74 -5.56 -3.94 -6.15
CA SER A 74 -4.27 -3.65 -6.77
C SER A 74 -3.32 -3.12 -5.70
N TYR A 75 -2.02 -3.20 -5.95
CA TYR A 75 -1.02 -2.67 -5.03
C TYR A 75 0.09 -1.92 -5.75
N SER A 76 0.85 -1.15 -4.97
CA SER A 76 2.08 -0.49 -5.38
C SER A 76 3.13 -0.67 -4.28
N VAL A 77 4.40 -0.71 -4.68
CA VAL A 77 5.53 -0.95 -3.78
C VAL A 77 6.49 0.23 -3.85
N ASP A 78 6.77 0.79 -2.69
CA ASP A 78 7.90 1.68 -2.47
C ASP A 78 8.97 0.98 -1.63
N ILE A 79 10.24 1.20 -1.94
CA ILE A 79 11.37 0.51 -1.30
C ILE A 79 12.33 1.55 -0.74
N ASP A 80 12.54 1.47 0.58
CA ASP A 80 13.55 2.25 1.27
C ASP A 80 14.66 1.32 1.74
N ARG A 81 15.92 1.74 1.58
CA ARG A 81 17.03 1.09 2.29
C ARG A 81 16.99 1.55 3.74
N GLU A 82 16.93 0.61 4.68
CA GLU A 82 17.08 0.95 6.09
C GLU A 82 18.54 1.37 6.30
N ALA A 83 18.74 2.67 6.59
CA ALA A 83 20.06 3.14 6.99
C ALA A 83 20.46 2.39 8.26
N ALA A 84 21.69 1.91 8.32
CA ALA A 84 22.23 1.40 9.57
C ALA A 84 22.18 2.57 10.58
N THR A 85 21.32 2.48 11.58
CA THR A 85 21.39 3.39 12.72
C THR A 85 22.74 3.14 13.38
N ALA A 86 23.70 4.03 13.11
CA ALA A 86 24.96 4.06 13.81
C ALA A 86 24.62 4.40 15.28
N LEU A 87 24.78 3.41 16.15
CA LEU A 87 24.90 3.61 17.60
C LEU A 87 26.36 3.96 17.91
#